data_AF-A0A1E4HLF4-F1
#
_entry.id   AF-A0A1E4HLF4-F1
#
_cell.length_a   1.000
_cell.length_b   1.000
_cell.length_c   1.000
_cell.angle_alpha   90.00
_cell.angle_beta   90.00
_cell.angle_gamma   90.00
#
_symmetry.space_group_name_H-M   'P 1'
#
loop_
_entity.id
_entity.type
_entity.pdbx_description
1 polymer ?
#
loop_
_entity_poly.entity_id
_entity_poly.type
_entity_poly.pdbx_seq_one_letter_code
_entity_poly.pdbx_strand_id
1 'polypeptide(L)'
;MSKFFALLAAGVLFSGLSFVVAADDAKKPVTLTGDGLCAKCALKEAKTCQNAVIVTKNGKKTTYYLEHNALSKAAHQKLGFCSASKEDPAKVKVTGTVEEKDGKHILTLTKAPEKAE
;
A
#
# COMPACT_ATOMS: atom_id res chain seq x y z
N MET A 1 55.60 15.58 -2.20
CA MET A 1 55.07 16.84 -1.63
C MET A 1 53.60 16.90 -2.06
N SER A 2 52.57 16.94 -1.24
CA SER A 2 52.38 17.24 0.18
C SER A 2 51.03 16.66 0.60
N LYS A 3 51.00 15.97 1.74
CA LYS A 3 49.80 15.56 2.47
C LYS A 3 49.10 16.80 3.03
N PHE A 4 47.80 16.98 2.79
CA PHE A 4 46.93 18.02 3.35
C PHE A 4 45.51 17.68 2.86
N PHE A 5 44.41 17.54 3.62
CA PHE A 5 43.93 17.99 4.93
C PHE A 5 42.95 16.90 5.45
N ALA A 6 43.07 16.41 6.69
CA ALA A 6 42.44 16.95 7.89
C ALA A 6 40.89 16.89 7.89
N LEU A 7 40.37 15.90 8.64
CA LEU A 7 39.26 15.99 9.60
C LEU A 7 38.29 17.18 9.50
N LEU A 8 37.00 16.88 9.34
CA LEU A 8 35.93 17.54 10.11
C LEU A 8 34.70 16.64 10.17
N ALA A 9 34.47 16.09 11.36
CA ALA A 9 33.23 15.47 11.75
C ALA A 9 32.15 16.55 11.90
N ALA A 10 31.02 16.38 11.22
CA ALA A 10 29.77 17.04 11.57
C ALA A 10 28.76 15.93 11.86
N GLY A 11 28.43 15.79 13.15
CA GLY A 11 27.51 14.79 13.66
C GLY A 11 26.13 14.94 13.05
N VAL A 12 25.66 13.88 12.40
CA VAL A 12 24.23 13.67 12.21
C VAL A 12 23.82 12.71 13.31
N LEU A 13 23.12 13.26 14.31
CA LEU A 13 22.31 12.49 15.26
C LEU A 13 21.31 11.67 14.44
N PHE A 14 21.70 10.46 14.05
CA PHE A 14 20.77 9.43 13.66
C PHE A 14 20.05 9.01 14.94
N SER A 15 18.97 9.70 15.27
CA SER A 15 17.87 9.11 16.05
C SER A 15 17.27 8.00 15.20
N GLY A 16 18.01 6.89 15.07
CA GLY A 16 17.49 5.62 14.62
C GLY A 16 16.52 5.16 15.70
N LEU A 17 15.25 5.54 15.56
CA LEU A 17 14.17 4.81 16.20
C LEU A 17 14.31 3.36 15.74
N SER A 18 14.98 2.59 16.58
CA SER A 18 15.01 1.14 16.50
C SER A 18 13.58 0.71 16.77
N PHE A 19 12.82 0.48 15.72
CA PHE A 19 11.57 -0.26 15.86
C PHE A 19 11.96 -1.68 16.26
N VAL A 20 11.94 -1.92 17.57
CA VAL A 20 11.84 -3.25 18.14
C VAL A 20 10.60 -3.87 17.52
N VAL A 21 10.80 -4.82 16.60
CA VAL A 21 9.72 -5.69 16.14
C VAL A 21 9.47 -6.67 17.28
N ALA A 22 8.63 -6.24 18.24
CA ALA A 22 7.99 -7.16 19.16
C ALA A 22 7.06 -8.03 18.32
N ALA A 23 7.37 -9.32 18.26
CA ALA A 23 6.55 -10.34 17.63
C ALA A 23 5.36 -10.68 18.54
N ASP A 24 4.43 -9.73 18.67
CA ASP A 24 3.17 -9.89 19.39
C ASP A 24 2.13 -8.98 18.75
N ASP A 25 1.53 -9.37 17.61
CA ASP A 25 0.50 -8.53 17.00
C ASP A 25 -0.50 -9.35 16.19
N ALA A 26 -1.67 -9.58 16.79
CA ALA A 26 -2.87 -9.81 16.01
C ALA A 26 -3.08 -8.60 15.08
N LYS A 27 -2.67 -8.74 13.82
CA LYS A 27 -2.71 -7.76 12.71
C LYS A 27 -3.36 -6.43 13.06
N LYS A 28 -2.58 -5.48 13.59
CA LYS A 28 -3.03 -4.09 13.65
C LYS A 28 -3.53 -3.63 12.27
N PRO A 29 -4.70 -2.99 12.19
CA PRO A 29 -5.19 -2.44 10.95
C PRO A 29 -4.26 -1.33 10.48
N VAL A 30 -3.90 -1.36 9.20
CA VAL A 30 -3.10 -0.33 8.53
C VAL A 30 -4.00 0.52 7.65
N THR A 31 -3.65 1.80 7.51
CA THR A 31 -4.28 2.73 6.57
C THR A 31 -3.33 2.98 5.41
N LEU A 32 -3.81 2.78 4.18
CA LEU A 32 -3.04 2.93 2.96
C LEU A 32 -3.75 3.93 2.04
N THR A 33 -2.99 4.86 1.46
CA THR A 33 -3.45 5.74 0.39
C THR A 33 -2.72 5.35 -0.90
N GLY A 34 -3.46 5.23 -2.00
CA GLY A 34 -2.86 4.83 -3.26
C GLY A 34 -3.84 4.78 -4.43
N ASP A 35 -3.37 4.13 -5.49
CA ASP A 35 -4.06 4.01 -6.78
C ASP A 35 -4.96 2.78 -6.77
N GLY A 36 -6.27 3.01 -6.68
CA GLY A 36 -7.33 2.02 -6.69
C GLY A 36 -7.74 1.64 -8.12
N LEU A 37 -7.70 0.35 -8.42
CA LEU A 37 -8.07 -0.19 -9.73
C LEU A 37 -8.46 -1.68 -9.65
N CYS A 38 -9.12 -2.19 -10.69
CA CYS A 38 -9.53 -3.59 -10.73
C CYS A 38 -8.38 -4.51 -11.17
N ALA A 39 -8.00 -5.46 -10.31
CA ALA A 39 -6.96 -6.46 -10.59
C ALA A 39 -7.28 -7.35 -11.80
N LYS A 40 -8.56 -7.67 -12.04
CA LYS A 40 -8.98 -8.37 -13.26
C LYS A 40 -8.88 -7.49 -14.49
N CYS A 41 -9.50 -6.30 -14.45
CA CYS A 41 -9.69 -5.49 -15.66
C CYS A 41 -8.43 -4.72 -16.05
N ALA A 42 -7.82 -4.00 -15.11
CA ALA A 42 -6.68 -3.12 -15.34
C ALA A 42 -5.33 -3.86 -15.23
N LEU A 43 -5.18 -4.82 -14.29
CA LEU A 43 -3.92 -5.56 -14.12
C LEU A 43 -3.84 -6.88 -14.90
N LYS A 44 -4.99 -7.52 -15.19
CA LYS A 44 -5.07 -8.87 -15.77
C LYS A 44 -4.49 -9.97 -14.86
N GLU A 45 -4.58 -9.80 -13.54
CA GLU A 45 -3.95 -10.68 -12.54
C GLU A 45 -4.94 -11.51 -11.71
N ALA A 46 -6.24 -11.31 -11.92
CA ALA A 46 -7.33 -12.02 -11.23
C ALA A 46 -8.36 -12.56 -12.23
N LYS A 47 -8.99 -13.70 -11.89
CA LYS A 47 -10.04 -14.34 -12.72
C LYS A 47 -11.39 -13.63 -12.62
N THR A 48 -11.69 -13.06 -11.44
CA THR A 48 -12.93 -12.36 -11.09
C THR A 48 -12.64 -10.91 -10.70
N CYS A 49 -13.65 -10.03 -10.77
CA CYS A 49 -13.46 -8.62 -10.40
C CYS A 49 -13.01 -8.51 -8.94
N GLN A 50 -11.78 -8.03 -8.75
CA GLN A 50 -11.16 -7.85 -7.46
C GLN A 50 -10.52 -6.46 -7.42
N ASN A 51 -10.78 -5.70 -6.37
CA ASN A 51 -10.15 -4.40 -6.19
C ASN A 51 -8.69 -4.59 -5.77
N ALA A 52 -7.81 -3.72 -6.24
CA ALA A 52 -6.44 -3.60 -5.80
C ALA A 52 -6.10 -2.14 -5.54
N VAL A 53 -5.20 -1.90 -4.59
CA VAL A 53 -4.62 -0.60 -4.30
C VAL A 53 -3.12 -0.69 -4.49
N ILE A 54 -2.58 0.12 -5.40
CA ILE A 54 -1.15 0.24 -5.60
C ILE A 54 -0.65 1.41 -4.77
N VAL A 55 0.22 1.11 -3.80
CA VAL A 55 0.87 2.11 -2.96
C VAL A 55 2.28 2.32 -3.48
N THR A 56 2.64 3.58 -3.73
CA THR A 56 4.01 3.95 -4.10
C THR A 56 4.71 4.57 -2.88
N LYS A 57 5.77 3.93 -2.40
CA LYS A 57 6.60 4.45 -1.30
C LYS A 57 8.06 4.40 -1.69
N ASN A 58 8.76 5.53 -1.61
CA ASN A 58 10.18 5.65 -2.01
C ASN A 58 10.44 5.12 -3.44
N GLY A 59 9.55 5.42 -4.38
CA GLY A 59 9.64 4.95 -5.77
C GLY A 59 9.29 3.47 -6.00
N LYS A 60 9.05 2.69 -4.94
CA LYS A 60 8.64 1.28 -5.05
C LYS A 60 7.12 1.16 -5.02
N LYS A 61 6.57 0.46 -6.01
CA LYS A 61 5.13 0.12 -6.09
C LYS A 61 4.87 -1.20 -5.38
N THR A 62 3.86 -1.21 -4.52
CA THR A 62 3.37 -2.43 -3.83
C THR A 62 1.87 -2.56 -4.10
N THR A 63 1.45 -3.71 -4.61
CA THR A 63 0.04 -4.00 -4.90
C THR A 63 -0.60 -4.72 -3.72
N TYR A 64 -1.69 -4.16 -3.19
CA TYR A 64 -2.53 -4.77 -2.17
C TYR A 64 -3.85 -5.19 -2.79
N TYR A 65 -4.13 -6.49 -2.83
CA TYR A 65 -5.38 -7.03 -3.36
C TYR A 65 -6.42 -7.06 -2.24
N LEU A 66 -7.57 -6.44 -2.46
CA LEU A 66 -8.62 -6.41 -1.45
C LEU A 66 -9.33 -7.76 -1.43
N GLU A 67 -9.47 -8.33 -0.24
CA GLU A 67 -10.27 -9.52 0.01
C GLU A 67 -11.74 -9.29 -0.37
N HIS A 68 -12.44 -10.35 -0.77
CA HIS A 68 -13.84 -10.27 -1.18
C HIS A 68 -14.80 -10.13 0.01
N ASN A 69 -14.82 -8.96 0.64
CA ASN A 69 -15.78 -8.61 1.69
C ASN A 69 -16.81 -7.56 1.24
N ALA A 70 -17.82 -7.30 2.08
CA ALA A 70 -18.90 -6.37 1.76
C ALA A 70 -18.40 -4.95 1.45
N LEU A 71 -17.40 -4.46 2.19
CA LEU A 71 -16.81 -3.13 2.01
C LEU A 71 -16.09 -3.02 0.65
N SER A 72 -15.30 -4.02 0.29
CA SER A 72 -14.60 -4.07 -1.00
C SER A 72 -15.58 -4.16 -2.16
N LYS A 73 -16.59 -5.05 -2.07
CA LYS A 73 -17.61 -5.19 -3.12
C LYS A 73 -18.39 -3.89 -3.34
N ALA A 74 -18.80 -3.21 -2.27
CA ALA A 74 -19.49 -1.92 -2.34
C ALA A 74 -18.62 -0.81 -2.95
N ALA A 75 -17.31 -0.83 -2.68
CA ALA A 75 -16.37 0.16 -3.18
C ALA A 75 -16.11 0.05 -4.70
N HIS A 76 -16.27 -1.14 -5.29
CA HIS A 76 -15.84 -1.42 -6.66
C HIS A 76 -16.41 -0.41 -7.69
N GLN A 77 -17.71 -0.18 -7.65
CA GLN A 77 -18.38 0.82 -8.48
C GLN A 77 -18.34 2.20 -7.82
N LYS A 78 -18.65 2.29 -6.52
CA LYS A 78 -18.80 3.57 -5.79
C LYS A 78 -17.55 4.45 -5.85
N LEU A 79 -16.36 3.84 -5.78
CA LEU A 79 -15.08 4.55 -5.81
C LEU A 79 -14.39 4.48 -7.16
N GLY A 80 -15.00 3.89 -8.19
CA GLY A 80 -14.48 3.91 -9.56
C GLY A 80 -13.41 2.86 -9.88
N PHE A 81 -13.18 1.84 -9.04
CA PHE A 81 -12.23 0.77 -9.34
C PHE A 81 -12.54 0.03 -10.65
N CYS A 82 -13.83 -0.09 -11.00
CA CYS A 82 -14.27 -0.78 -12.22
C CYS A 82 -13.88 -0.06 -13.50
N SER A 83 -13.92 1.27 -13.49
CA SER A 83 -13.61 2.12 -14.65
C SER A 83 -12.16 2.62 -14.65
N ALA A 84 -11.46 2.50 -13.53
CA ALA A 84 -10.05 2.90 -13.40
C ALA A 84 -9.12 2.08 -14.31
N SER A 85 -8.08 2.74 -14.82
CA SER A 85 -6.99 2.13 -15.59
C SER A 85 -5.63 2.36 -14.91
N LYS A 86 -4.53 1.95 -15.56
CA LYS A 86 -3.18 2.21 -15.05
C LYS A 86 -2.78 3.68 -15.22
N GLU A 87 -3.36 4.34 -16.22
CA GLU A 87 -3.14 5.73 -16.60
C GLU A 87 -4.05 6.68 -15.81
N ASP A 88 -5.29 6.26 -15.53
CA ASP A 88 -6.26 7.00 -14.74
C ASP A 88 -6.79 6.16 -13.57
N PRO A 89 -6.00 6.00 -12.50
CA PRO A 89 -6.40 5.24 -11.32
C PRO A 89 -7.30 6.05 -10.38
N ALA A 90 -8.22 5.38 -9.69
CA ALA A 90 -9.01 6.01 -8.64
C ALA A 90 -8.14 6.26 -7.39
N LYS A 91 -7.94 7.51 -6.99
CA LYS A 91 -7.25 7.82 -5.73
C LYS A 91 -8.11 7.41 -4.55
N VAL A 92 -7.61 6.50 -3.71
CA VAL A 92 -8.37 5.92 -2.60
C VAL A 92 -7.54 5.82 -1.34
N LYS A 93 -8.25 5.86 -0.21
CA LYS A 93 -7.72 5.55 1.11
C LYS A 93 -8.48 4.36 1.68
N VAL A 94 -7.74 3.34 2.08
CA VAL A 94 -8.26 2.05 2.56
C VAL A 94 -7.70 1.74 3.93
N THR A 95 -8.50 1.12 4.81
CA THR A 95 -8.04 0.67 6.13
C THR A 95 -8.40 -0.79 6.31
N GLY A 96 -7.44 -1.60 6.74
CA GLY A 96 -7.64 -3.04 6.88
C GLY A 96 -6.44 -3.78 7.44
N THR A 97 -6.57 -5.09 7.58
CA THR A 97 -5.47 -5.97 7.98
C THR A 97 -4.82 -6.59 6.76
N VAL A 98 -3.50 -6.64 6.72
CA VAL A 98 -2.74 -7.24 5.61
C VAL A 98 -2.27 -8.63 5.99
N GLU A 99 -2.43 -9.57 5.06
CA GLU A 99 -1.82 -10.91 5.09
C GLU A 99 -1.03 -11.12 3.82
N GLU A 100 0.04 -11.92 3.90
CA GLU A 100 0.65 -12.49 2.72
C GLU A 100 0.00 -13.84 2.41
N LYS A 101 -0.50 -14.01 1.19
CA LYS A 101 -1.01 -15.29 0.67
C LYS A 101 -0.48 -15.47 -0.74
N ASP A 102 0.15 -16.60 -1.02
CA ASP A 102 0.71 -16.93 -2.33
C ASP A 102 1.64 -15.84 -2.90
N GLY A 103 2.45 -15.21 -2.04
CA GLY A 103 3.36 -14.12 -2.41
C GLY A 103 2.66 -12.79 -2.77
N LYS A 104 1.38 -12.64 -2.44
CA LYS A 104 0.59 -11.42 -2.64
C LYS A 104 0.14 -10.83 -1.31
N HIS A 105 0.14 -9.50 -1.23
CA HIS A 105 -0.46 -8.80 -0.10
C HIS A 105 -1.98 -8.75 -0.24
N ILE A 106 -2.68 -9.50 0.60
CA ILE A 106 -4.14 -9.51 0.69
C ILE A 106 -4.57 -8.57 1.81
N LEU A 107 -5.38 -7.57 1.47
CA LEU A 107 -5.91 -6.57 2.40
C LEU A 107 -7.38 -6.86 2.68
N THR A 108 -7.71 -7.21 3.91
CA THR A 108 -9.10 -7.31 4.37
C THR A 108 -9.53 -5.98 4.97
N LEU A 109 -10.44 -5.26 4.29
CA LEU A 109 -10.93 -3.97 4.76
C LEU A 109 -11.67 -4.12 6.10
N THR A 110 -11.32 -3.27 7.06
CA THR A 110 -11.98 -3.16 8.37
C THR A 110 -12.80 -1.89 8.51
N LYS A 111 -12.65 -0.93 7.58
CA LYS A 111 -13.45 0.30 7.49
C LYS A 111 -13.85 0.56 6.04
N ALA A 112 -14.94 1.31 5.86
CA ALA A 112 -15.37 1.74 4.55
C ALA A 112 -14.25 2.55 3.86
N PRO A 113 -13.86 2.19 2.64
CA PRO A 113 -12.85 2.94 1.90
C PRO A 113 -13.44 4.26 1.41
N GLU A 114 -12.58 5.24 1.23
CA GLU A 114 -12.92 6.61 0.84
C GLU A 114 -12.06 7.06 -0.35
N LYS A 115 -12.56 8.04 -1.12
CA LYS A 115 -11.72 8.69 -2.14
C LYS A 115 -10.63 9.48 -1.44
N ALA A 116 -9.41 9.43 -1.96
CA ALA A 116 -8.33 10.30 -1.51
C ALA A 116 -8.26 11.50 -2.47
N GLU A 117 -8.10 12.70 -1.91
CA GLU A 117 -7.79 13.93 -2.64
C GLU A 117 -6.31 14.01 -3.01
#